data_AF-A0A923Q5D3-F1
#
_entry.id   AF-A0A923Q5D3-F1
#
_cell.length_a   1.000
_cell.length_b   1.000
_cell.length_c   1.000
_cell.angle_alpha   90.00
_cell.angle_beta   90.00
_cell.angle_gamma   90.00
#
_symmetry.space_group_name_H-M   'P 1'
#
loop_
_entity.id
_entity.type
_entity.pdbx_description
1 polymer ?
#
loop_
_entity_poly.entity_id
_entity_poly.type
_entity_poly.pdbx_seq_one_letter_code
_entity_poly.pdbx_strand_id
1 'polypeptide(L)'
;PTAEQEVARLTGARDAVRDRLAGELGLTRWSDRGNANSAGCADFPASRGITNFVASLGLEGGVPDEQWARAAELVAATAGDYGFGAAETVVDQPGQHEIVLLGERGSRLRFGTLSNASLALETGCHLPAAVAASSPPG
;
A
#
# COMPACT_ATOMS: atom_id res chain seq x y z
N PRO A 1 14.19 8.16 3.85
CA PRO A 1 13.02 9.03 4.12
C PRO A 1 12.57 8.87 5.56
N THR A 2 12.02 9.91 6.17
CA THR A 2 11.32 9.83 7.46
C THR A 2 10.01 9.07 7.31
N ALA A 3 9.41 8.68 8.43
CA ALA A 3 8.12 8.02 8.45
C ALA A 3 7.02 8.84 7.72
N GLU A 4 7.00 10.16 7.92
CA GLU A 4 6.03 11.08 7.34
C GLU A 4 6.21 11.24 5.83
N GLN A 5 7.47 11.33 5.37
CA GLN A 5 7.78 11.36 3.93
C GLN A 5 7.32 10.08 3.24
N GLU A 6 7.48 8.93 3.90
CA GLU A 6 7.08 7.64 3.36
C GLU A 6 5.55 7.48 3.34
N VAL A 7 4.85 7.94 4.39
CA VAL A 7 3.37 8.01 4.38
C VAL A 7 2.86 8.85 3.21
N ALA A 8 3.47 10.01 2.93
CA ALA A 8 3.08 10.85 1.81
C ALA A 8 3.29 10.15 0.47
N ARG A 9 4.43 9.48 0.28
CA ARG A 9 4.73 8.69 -0.93
C ARG A 9 3.69 7.59 -1.14
N LEU A 10 3.39 6.81 -0.10
CA LEU A 10 2.44 5.70 -0.17
C LEU A 10 1.00 6.16 -0.34
N THR A 11 0.61 7.30 0.23
CA THR A 11 -0.70 7.91 -0.03
C THR A 11 -0.84 8.28 -1.50
N GLY A 12 0.22 8.85 -2.10
CA GLY A 12 0.27 9.11 -3.55
C GLY A 12 0.14 7.83 -4.39
N ALA A 13 0.87 6.77 -4.03
CA ALA A 13 0.80 5.47 -4.73
C ALA A 13 -0.61 4.88 -4.69
N ARG A 14 -1.24 4.90 -3.50
CA ARG A 14 -2.60 4.42 -3.27
C ARG A 14 -3.61 5.15 -4.14
N ASP A 15 -3.53 6.48 -4.17
CA ASP A 15 -4.47 7.33 -4.90
C ASP A 15 -4.27 7.18 -6.43
N ALA A 16 -3.02 7.07 -6.89
CA ALA A 16 -2.72 6.81 -8.30
C ALA A 16 -3.27 5.44 -8.76
N VAL A 17 -3.09 4.38 -7.96
CA VAL A 17 -3.67 3.06 -8.26
C VAL A 17 -5.20 3.13 -8.31
N ARG A 18 -5.84 3.77 -7.33
CA ARG A 18 -7.29 3.99 -7.32
C ARG A 18 -7.75 4.67 -8.61
N ASP A 19 -7.11 5.78 -8.97
CA ASP A 19 -7.50 6.59 -10.13
C ASP A 19 -7.30 5.83 -11.44
N ARG A 20 -6.22 5.05 -11.55
CA ARG A 20 -5.96 4.20 -12.71
C ARG A 20 -7.01 3.10 -12.88
N LEU A 21 -7.35 2.40 -11.79
CA LEU A 21 -8.38 1.36 -11.80
C LEU A 21 -9.77 1.94 -12.10
N ALA A 22 -10.09 3.12 -11.54
CA ALA A 22 -11.34 3.82 -11.82
C ALA A 22 -11.43 4.25 -13.29
N GLY A 23 -10.36 4.81 -13.84
CA GLY A 23 -10.33 5.33 -15.21
C GLY A 23 -10.30 4.25 -16.29
N GLU A 24 -9.56 3.15 -16.08
CA GLU A 24 -9.43 2.10 -17.09
C GLU A 24 -10.50 1.01 -17.00
N LEU A 25 -10.93 0.67 -15.78
CA LEU A 25 -11.81 -0.47 -15.52
C LEU A 25 -13.19 -0.07 -15.00
N GLY A 26 -13.45 1.23 -14.80
CA GLY A 26 -14.73 1.72 -14.28
C GLY A 26 -14.98 1.35 -12.81
N LEU A 27 -13.95 0.92 -12.08
CA LEU A 27 -14.01 0.59 -10.66
C LEU A 27 -14.02 1.88 -9.84
N THR A 28 -15.17 2.53 -9.69
CA THR A 28 -15.25 3.92 -9.17
C THR A 28 -15.72 4.05 -7.73
N ARG A 29 -16.37 3.02 -7.15
CA ARG A 29 -16.98 3.09 -5.81
C ARG A 29 -15.97 2.84 -4.68
N TRP A 30 -14.91 3.64 -4.66
CA TRP A 30 -13.90 3.59 -3.60
C TRP A 30 -14.31 4.42 -2.38
N SER A 31 -13.97 3.92 -1.21
CA SER A 31 -14.16 4.60 0.07
C SER A 31 -12.96 4.40 0.99
N ASP A 32 -12.59 5.46 1.72
CA ASP A 32 -11.57 5.37 2.76
C ASP A 32 -12.13 4.63 3.98
N ARG A 33 -11.35 3.68 4.52
CA ARG A 33 -11.76 2.86 5.67
C ARG A 33 -11.46 3.51 7.02
N GLY A 34 -10.80 4.66 7.07
CA GLY A 34 -10.50 5.42 8.28
C GLY A 34 -9.58 4.70 9.27
N ASN A 35 -8.81 3.73 8.79
CA ASN A 35 -8.03 2.82 9.62
C ASN A 35 -6.53 3.09 9.63
N ALA A 36 -6.10 4.30 9.23
CA ALA A 36 -4.72 4.72 9.35
C ALA A 36 -4.26 4.64 10.82
N ASN A 37 -3.10 4.03 11.04
CA ASN A 37 -2.52 3.88 12.36
C ASN A 37 -1.00 3.66 12.28
N SER A 38 -0.36 3.51 13.43
CA SER A 38 1.08 3.25 13.52
C SER A 38 1.39 2.22 14.58
N ALA A 39 2.41 1.40 14.36
CA ALA A 39 2.97 0.47 15.33
C ALA A 39 4.47 0.71 15.50
N GLY A 40 5.01 0.46 16.70
CA GLY A 40 6.46 0.43 16.91
C GLY A 40 7.09 -0.75 16.17
N CYS A 41 8.33 -0.59 15.72
CA CYS A 41 9.09 -1.64 15.03
C CYS A 41 10.50 -1.82 15.62
N ALA A 42 11.03 -3.04 15.48
CA ALA A 42 12.24 -3.47 16.19
C ALA A 42 13.57 -3.05 15.55
N ASP A 43 13.56 -2.61 14.29
CA ASP A 43 14.79 -2.28 13.54
C ASP A 43 15.53 -1.04 14.10
N PHE A 44 14.85 -0.28 14.98
CA PHE A 44 15.38 0.89 15.68
C PHE A 44 15.24 0.71 17.20
N PRO A 45 15.97 -0.24 17.82
CA PRO A 45 15.79 -0.57 19.23
C PRO A 45 16.15 0.59 20.17
N ALA A 46 16.98 1.53 19.71
CA ALA A 46 17.36 2.73 20.44
C ALA A 46 16.53 3.98 20.10
N SER A 47 15.75 3.98 19.01
CA SER A 47 15.27 5.23 18.37
C SER A 47 13.77 5.25 18.03
N ARG A 48 12.95 4.42 18.68
CA ARG A 48 11.47 4.43 18.55
C ARG A 48 11.01 4.43 17.08
N GLY A 49 11.55 3.52 16.28
CA GLY A 49 11.10 3.32 14.92
C GLY A 49 9.61 3.01 14.87
N ILE A 50 8.95 3.48 13.81
CA ILE A 50 7.53 3.24 13.57
C ILE A 50 7.28 2.70 12.17
N THR A 51 6.34 1.76 12.07
CA THR A 51 5.66 1.39 10.84
C THR A 51 4.32 2.11 10.81
N ASN A 52 4.04 2.84 9.74
CA ASN A 52 2.73 3.45 9.52
C ASN A 52 1.92 2.63 8.53
N PHE A 53 0.64 2.48 8.85
CA PHE A 53 -0.37 1.92 7.99
C PHE A 53 -1.14 3.09 7.40
N VAL A 54 -1.05 3.26 6.07
CA VAL A 54 -1.86 4.25 5.35
C VAL A 54 -3.30 3.77 5.40
N ALA A 55 -4.25 4.71 5.50
CA ALA A 55 -5.67 4.35 5.46
C ALA A 55 -5.95 3.53 4.19
N SER A 56 -6.53 2.34 4.37
CA SER A 56 -6.86 1.49 3.24
C SER A 56 -8.08 2.02 2.49
N LEU A 57 -8.13 1.76 1.18
CA LEU A 57 -9.34 2.00 0.39
C LEU A 57 -10.09 0.68 0.21
N GLY A 58 -11.42 0.74 0.35
CA GLY A 58 -12.31 -0.34 -0.06
C GLY A 58 -13.06 0.02 -1.34
N LEU A 59 -13.19 -0.94 -2.25
CA LEU A 59 -14.02 -0.84 -3.43
C LEU A 59 -15.32 -1.64 -3.22
N GLU A 60 -16.44 -0.92 -3.23
CA GLU A 60 -17.77 -1.51 -3.16
C GLU A 60 -18.05 -2.34 -4.42
N GLY A 61 -18.57 -3.55 -4.24
CA GLY A 61 -18.83 -4.48 -5.34
C GLY A 61 -17.62 -5.29 -5.79
N GLY A 62 -16.41 -4.97 -5.29
CA GLY A 62 -15.20 -5.72 -5.57
C GLY A 62 -14.64 -5.55 -6.98
N VAL A 63 -13.72 -6.44 -7.35
CA VAL A 63 -13.20 -6.58 -8.72
C VAL A 63 -13.81 -7.86 -9.30
N PRO A 64 -14.50 -7.80 -10.46
CA PRO A 64 -14.97 -9.00 -11.14
C PRO A 64 -13.82 -9.92 -11.55
N ASP A 65 -14.01 -11.23 -11.50
CA ASP A 65 -12.97 -12.23 -11.82
C ASP A 65 -12.40 -12.02 -13.22
N GLU A 66 -13.24 -11.68 -14.20
CA GLU A 66 -12.83 -11.43 -15.57
C GLU A 66 -11.95 -10.18 -15.74
N GLN A 67 -11.99 -9.26 -14.77
CA GLN A 67 -11.16 -8.06 -14.76
C GLN A 67 -9.92 -8.20 -13.87
N TRP A 68 -9.85 -9.23 -13.04
CA TRP A 68 -8.81 -9.37 -12.02
C TRP A 68 -7.40 -9.30 -12.60
N ALA A 69 -7.10 -10.10 -13.63
CA ALA A 69 -5.77 -10.14 -14.23
C ALA A 69 -5.33 -8.74 -14.71
N ARG A 70 -6.25 -7.98 -15.33
CA ARG A 70 -5.97 -6.62 -15.79
C ARG A 70 -5.83 -5.65 -14.62
N ALA A 71 -6.63 -5.78 -13.58
CA ALA A 71 -6.52 -4.95 -12.37
C ALA A 71 -5.17 -5.18 -11.67
N ALA A 72 -4.74 -6.43 -11.54
CA ALA A 72 -3.44 -6.79 -10.95
C ALA A 72 -2.26 -6.21 -11.74
N GLU A 73 -2.29 -6.29 -13.08
CA GLU A 73 -1.28 -5.63 -13.93
C GLU A 73 -1.23 -4.12 -13.71
N LEU A 74 -2.39 -3.46 -13.68
CA LEU A 74 -2.46 -2.00 -13.49
C LEU A 74 -1.95 -1.57 -12.12
N VAL A 75 -2.28 -2.33 -11.08
CA VAL A 75 -1.76 -2.12 -9.73
C VAL A 75 -0.24 -2.26 -9.74
N ALA A 76 0.29 -3.32 -10.35
CA ALA A 76 1.73 -3.57 -10.36
C ALA A 76 2.51 -2.52 -11.14
N ALA A 77 2.04 -2.17 -12.34
CA ALA A 77 2.66 -1.14 -13.16
C ALA A 77 2.65 0.22 -12.45
N THR A 78 1.51 0.64 -11.92
CA THR A 78 1.37 1.94 -11.24
C THR A 78 2.19 1.98 -9.96
N ALA A 79 2.19 0.91 -9.16
CA ALA A 79 3.00 0.85 -7.93
C ALA A 79 4.50 0.81 -8.25
N GLY A 80 4.90 0.25 -9.39
CA GLY A 80 6.27 0.27 -9.88
C GLY A 80 6.86 1.68 -10.02
N ASP A 81 6.06 2.65 -10.47
CA ASP A 81 6.46 4.07 -10.55
C ASP A 81 6.78 4.68 -9.17
N TYR A 82 6.30 4.05 -8.09
CA TYR A 82 6.57 4.44 -6.72
C TYR A 82 7.71 3.63 -6.09
N GLY A 83 8.34 2.71 -6.80
CA GLY A 83 9.45 1.89 -6.28
C GLY A 83 9.01 0.59 -5.60
N PHE A 84 7.81 0.11 -5.89
CA PHE A 84 7.43 -1.27 -5.58
C PHE A 84 7.99 -2.25 -6.63
N GLY A 85 8.34 -3.45 -6.19
CA GLY A 85 8.78 -4.53 -7.05
C GLY A 85 7.63 -5.24 -7.77
N ALA A 86 7.93 -6.42 -8.31
CA ALA A 86 6.95 -7.26 -8.99
C ALA A 86 5.83 -7.72 -8.03
N ALA A 87 4.64 -7.97 -8.61
CA ALA A 87 3.53 -8.54 -7.87
C ALA A 87 3.77 -10.03 -7.58
N GLU A 88 3.56 -10.41 -6.33
CA GLU A 88 3.51 -11.79 -5.86
C GLU A 88 2.04 -12.18 -5.65
N THR A 89 1.59 -13.22 -6.35
CA THR A 89 0.25 -13.79 -6.16
C THR A 89 0.20 -14.56 -4.85
N VAL A 90 -0.69 -14.15 -3.95
CA VAL A 90 -0.93 -14.84 -2.68
C VAL A 90 -2.10 -15.81 -2.80
N VAL A 91 -3.19 -15.39 -3.46
CA VAL A 91 -4.37 -16.22 -3.77
C VAL A 91 -4.88 -15.85 -5.16
N ASP A 92 -5.30 -16.85 -5.93
CA ASP A 92 -5.93 -16.69 -7.25
C ASP A 92 -6.99 -17.78 -7.45
N GLN A 93 -8.23 -17.46 -7.10
CA GLN A 93 -9.39 -18.34 -7.28
C GLN A 93 -10.67 -17.50 -7.46
N PRO A 94 -11.72 -18.03 -8.11
CA PRO A 94 -12.96 -17.29 -8.32
C PRO A 94 -13.52 -16.68 -7.04
N GLY A 95 -13.79 -15.37 -7.06
CA GLY A 95 -14.30 -14.61 -5.92
C GLY A 95 -13.27 -14.28 -4.82
N GLN A 96 -12.03 -14.77 -4.91
CA GLN A 96 -10.97 -14.43 -3.97
C GLN A 96 -9.62 -14.37 -4.68
N HIS A 97 -9.10 -13.16 -4.78
CA HIS A 97 -7.77 -12.90 -5.31
C HIS A 97 -6.98 -12.00 -4.39
N GLU A 98 -5.67 -12.16 -4.40
CA GLU A 98 -4.76 -11.28 -3.67
C GLU A 98 -3.37 -11.26 -4.32
N ILE A 99 -2.85 -10.05 -4.50
CA ILE A 99 -1.43 -9.79 -4.78
C ILE A 99 -0.80 -8.96 -3.66
N VAL A 100 0.50 -9.18 -3.47
CA VAL A 100 1.35 -8.36 -2.61
C VAL A 100 2.52 -7.84 -3.43
N LEU A 101 2.87 -6.57 -3.24
CA LEU A 101 4.07 -5.96 -3.78
C LEU A 101 4.94 -5.46 -2.63
N LEU A 102 6.22 -5.82 -2.68
CA LEU A 102 7.23 -5.36 -1.73
C LEU A 102 7.99 -4.18 -2.34
N GLY A 103 8.12 -3.11 -1.57
CA GLY A 103 8.96 -1.96 -1.92
C GLY A 103 10.24 -1.96 -1.09
N GLU A 104 11.09 -0.97 -1.37
CA GLU A 104 12.30 -0.78 -0.59
C GLU A 104 11.98 -0.55 0.90
N ARG A 105 12.94 -0.90 1.77
CA ARG A 105 12.88 -0.68 3.22
C ARG A 105 11.67 -1.29 3.92
N GLY A 106 11.10 -2.35 3.33
CA GLY A 106 10.00 -3.11 3.93
C GLY A 106 8.63 -2.48 3.74
N SER A 107 8.49 -1.48 2.87
CA SER A 107 7.17 -1.00 2.45
C SER A 107 6.42 -2.11 1.71
N ARG A 108 5.10 -2.16 1.90
CA ARG A 108 4.26 -3.23 1.35
C ARG A 108 2.93 -2.68 0.86
N LEU A 109 2.53 -3.10 -0.33
CA LEU A 109 1.19 -2.90 -0.90
C LEU A 109 0.49 -4.25 -0.98
N ARG A 110 -0.77 -4.30 -0.54
CA ARG A 110 -1.66 -5.45 -0.66
C ARG A 110 -2.91 -5.03 -1.40
N PHE A 111 -3.28 -5.81 -2.41
CA PHE A 111 -4.52 -5.64 -3.15
C PHE A 111 -5.24 -6.99 -3.25
N GLY A 112 -6.48 -7.08 -2.78
CA GLY A 112 -7.23 -8.34 -2.83
C GLY A 112 -8.73 -8.19 -2.61
N THR A 113 -9.50 -9.25 -2.91
CA THR A 113 -10.96 -9.21 -3.14
C THR A 113 -11.85 -9.99 -2.16
N LEU A 114 -11.30 -10.62 -1.11
CA LEU A 114 -11.98 -11.61 -0.27
C LEU A 114 -13.47 -11.36 0.07
N SER A 115 -13.82 -10.17 0.58
CA SER A 115 -15.24 -9.80 0.84
C SER A 115 -15.61 -8.45 0.24
N ASN A 116 -14.63 -7.56 0.14
CA ASN A 116 -14.62 -6.41 -0.73
C ASN A 116 -13.21 -6.29 -1.27
N ALA A 117 -13.05 -5.67 -2.44
CA ALA A 117 -11.72 -5.30 -2.88
C ALA A 117 -11.13 -4.26 -1.91
N SER A 118 -9.89 -4.48 -1.51
CA SER A 118 -9.16 -3.64 -0.57
C SER A 118 -7.78 -3.32 -1.10
N LEU A 119 -7.36 -2.07 -0.94
CA LEU A 119 -6.02 -1.58 -1.25
C LEU A 119 -5.41 -1.04 0.04
N ALA A 120 -4.40 -1.73 0.56
CA ALA A 120 -3.75 -1.41 1.83
C ALA A 120 -2.24 -1.25 1.64
N LEU A 121 -1.66 -0.22 2.25
CA LEU A 121 -0.24 0.08 2.16
C LEU A 121 0.35 0.36 3.54
N GLU A 122 1.60 -0.07 3.75
CA GLU A 122 2.38 0.26 4.94
C GLU A 122 3.82 0.60 4.60
N THR A 123 4.43 1.43 5.44
CA THR A 123 5.74 2.05 5.19
C THR A 123 6.92 1.13 5.38
N GLY A 124 6.77 0.00 6.07
CA GLY A 124 7.91 -0.62 6.75
C GLY A 124 8.43 0.27 7.89
N CYS A 125 9.59 -0.06 8.44
CA CYS A 125 10.11 0.58 9.65
C CYS A 125 10.91 1.87 9.33
N HIS A 126 10.45 3.02 9.84
CA HIS A 126 11.07 4.33 9.64
C HIS A 126 11.21 5.13 10.93
N LEU A 127 12.19 6.03 10.98
CA LEU A 127 12.30 7.00 12.06
C LEU A 127 11.32 8.17 11.84
N PRO A 128 10.61 8.63 12.88
CA PRO A 128 9.85 9.88 12.83
C PRO A 128 10.76 11.08 12.54
N ALA A 129 10.26 12.10 11.83
CA ALA A 129 11.04 13.27 11.44
C ALA A 129 11.67 13.99 12.65
N ALA A 130 10.92 14.12 13.74
CA ALA A 130 11.40 14.75 14.97
C ALA A 130 12.60 14.02 15.58
N VAL A 131 12.66 12.68 15.45
CA VAL A 131 13.79 11.88 15.93
C VAL A 131 14.98 11.97 14.97
N ALA A 132 14.72 11.88 13.65
CA ALA A 132 15.76 11.98 12.63
C ALA A 132 16.52 13.31 12.68
N ALA A 133 15.83 14.42 12.94
CA ALA A 133 16.46 15.75 13.08
C ALA A 133 17.34 15.90 14.33
N SER A 134 17.15 15.05 15.34
CA SER A 134 17.86 15.12 16.63
C SER A 134 19.06 14.17 16.72
N SER A 135 19.27 13.30 15.73
CA SER A 135 20.44 12.43 15.65
C SER A 135 21.60 13.17 14.96
N PRO A 136 22.80 13.27 15.55
CA PRO A 136 23.93 13.90 14.87
C PRO A 136 24.33 13.08 13.64
N PRO A 137 24.82 13.71 12.56
CA PRO A 137 25.47 12.97 11.48
C PRO A 137 26.70 12.26 12.07
N GLY A 138 26.69 10.93 12.02
CA GLY A 138 27.84 10.10 12.40
C GLY A 138 28.98 10.22 11.41
#